data_AF-A0A9E3RQX6-F1
#
_entry.id   AF-A0A9E3RQX6-F1
#
_cell.length_a   1.000
_cell.length_b   1.000
_cell.length_c   1.000
_cell.angle_alpha   90.00
_cell.angle_beta   90.00
_cell.angle_gamma   90.00
#
_symmetry.space_group_name_H-M   'P 1'
#
loop_
_entity.id
_entity.type
_entity.pdbx_description
1 polymer ?
#
loop_
_entity_poly.entity_id
_entity_poly.type
_entity_poly.pdbx_seq_one_letter_code
_entity_poly.pdbx_strand_id
1 'polypeptide(L)'
;MWCAELRERFLDYLDDDVSFRERVAIEVHLRRCVACRCEMAAMRLAVDACRDTLRHPNPTDRFESLMDMIHRRESKVHLAKRVRVKRPRLVLSRLAVAAALLIGVASSMPLVRHAKRFTEGVRESTAAVDVIPDEAPVIAMSFVHRKADVNKAYRQAIGEPGPGEDTVHDDRIV
;
A
#
# COMPACT_ATOMS: atom_id res chain seq x y z
N MET A 1 19.25 -7.78 -12.22
CA MET A 1 19.69 -8.66 -11.14
C MET A 1 21.17 -8.93 -11.30
N TRP A 2 21.94 -8.62 -10.27
CA TRP A 2 23.40 -8.72 -10.29
C TRP A 2 23.85 -10.06 -9.72
N CYS A 3 25.07 -10.52 -10.05
CA CYS A 3 25.54 -11.84 -9.62
C CYS A 3 25.62 -11.98 -8.08
N ALA A 4 25.88 -10.89 -7.36
CA ALA A 4 25.93 -10.88 -5.89
C ALA A 4 24.53 -11.06 -5.28
N GLU A 5 23.56 -10.26 -5.73
CA GLU A 5 22.16 -10.37 -5.33
C GLU A 5 21.59 -11.77 -5.64
N LEU A 6 21.96 -12.36 -6.79
CA LEU A 6 21.53 -13.70 -7.13
C LEU A 6 22.08 -14.76 -6.15
N ARG A 7 23.34 -14.62 -5.71
CA ARG A 7 23.98 -15.56 -4.80
C ARG A 7 23.29 -15.66 -3.45
N GLU A 8 22.86 -14.51 -2.91
CA GLU A 8 22.12 -14.45 -1.65
C GLU A 8 20.78 -15.18 -1.73
N ARG A 9 20.22 -15.34 -2.93
CA ARG A 9 18.89 -15.94 -3.16
C ARG A 9 18.91 -17.36 -3.71
N PHE A 10 20.09 -17.98 -3.78
CA PHE A 10 20.20 -19.34 -4.30
C PHE A 10 19.54 -20.38 -3.40
N LEU A 11 19.60 -20.21 -2.08
CA LEU A 11 18.93 -21.10 -1.13
C LEU A 11 17.41 -21.00 -1.27
N ASP A 12 16.85 -19.79 -1.24
CA ASP A 12 15.42 -19.56 -1.47
C ASP A 12 14.95 -20.19 -2.78
N TYR A 13 15.75 -20.07 -3.85
CA TYR A 13 15.44 -20.68 -5.14
C TYR A 13 15.45 -22.21 -5.11
N LEU A 14 16.37 -22.82 -4.36
CA LEU A 14 16.48 -24.28 -4.21
C LEU A 14 15.36 -24.87 -3.33
N ASP A 15 14.86 -24.09 -2.37
CA ASP A 15 13.77 -24.46 -1.48
C ASP A 15 12.38 -24.09 -2.05
N ASP A 16 12.33 -23.63 -3.30
CA ASP A 16 11.14 -23.14 -4.00
C ASP A 16 10.45 -21.93 -3.31
N ASP A 17 11.14 -21.22 -2.41
CA ASP A 17 10.65 -20.05 -1.65
C ASP A 17 10.94 -18.71 -2.35
N VAL A 18 10.72 -18.68 -3.67
CA VAL A 18 10.82 -17.46 -4.48
C VAL A 18 9.52 -17.23 -5.25
N SER A 19 9.13 -15.97 -5.41
CA SER A 19 7.97 -15.64 -6.22
C SER A 19 8.18 -16.03 -7.69
N PHE A 20 7.09 -16.21 -8.44
CA PHE A 20 7.17 -16.56 -9.87
C PHE A 20 8.01 -15.56 -10.67
N ARG A 21 7.88 -14.26 -10.39
CA ARG A 21 8.64 -13.21 -11.08
C ARG A 21 10.14 -13.33 -10.81
N GLU A 22 10.52 -13.62 -9.57
CA GLU A 22 11.92 -13.80 -9.16
C GLU A 22 12.50 -15.07 -9.77
N ARG A 23 11.74 -16.18 -9.77
CA ARG A 23 12.13 -17.42 -10.44
C ARG A 23 12.50 -17.20 -11.90
N VAL A 24 11.65 -16.48 -12.65
CA VAL A 24 11.92 -16.14 -14.06
C VAL A 24 13.20 -15.29 -14.18
N ALA A 25 13.40 -14.30 -13.31
CA ALA A 25 14.60 -13.46 -13.32
C ALA A 25 15.89 -14.27 -13.06
N ILE A 26 15.83 -15.20 -12.11
CA ILE A 26 16.91 -16.14 -11.77
C ILE A 26 17.22 -17.05 -12.96
N GLU A 27 16.21 -17.67 -13.57
CA GLU A 27 16.40 -18.54 -14.73
C GLU A 27 16.99 -17.80 -15.93
N VAL A 28 16.53 -16.57 -16.20
CA VAL A 28 17.10 -15.73 -17.27
C VAL A 28 18.58 -15.42 -17.00
N HIS A 29 18.94 -15.11 -15.75
CA HIS A 29 20.34 -14.86 -15.39
C HIS A 29 21.19 -16.14 -15.54
N LEU A 30 20.72 -17.28 -15.03
CA LEU A 30 21.41 -18.57 -15.13
C LEU A 30 21.61 -18.99 -16.60
N ARG A 31 20.70 -18.66 -17.51
CA ARG A 31 20.91 -18.91 -18.95
C ARG A 31 22.07 -18.11 -19.55
N ARG A 32 22.37 -16.92 -19.00
CA ARG A 32 23.39 -16.00 -19.53
C ARG A 32 24.74 -16.10 -18.82
N CYS A 33 24.77 -16.39 -17.52
CA CYS A 33 25.98 -16.37 -16.70
C CYS A 33 26.50 -17.78 -16.38
N VAL A 34 27.64 -18.16 -16.97
CA VAL A 34 28.27 -19.48 -16.74
C VAL A 34 28.70 -19.65 -15.28
N ALA A 35 29.29 -18.62 -14.68
CA ALA A 35 29.78 -18.67 -13.29
C ALA A 35 28.66 -19.00 -12.30
N CYS A 36 27.52 -18.28 -12.39
CA CYS A 36 26.37 -18.53 -11.53
C CYS A 36 25.74 -19.92 -11.78
N ARG A 37 25.82 -20.48 -12.98
CA ARG A 37 25.39 -21.87 -13.22
C ARG A 37 26.28 -22.89 -12.53
N CYS A 38 27.61 -22.72 -12.64
CA CYS A 38 28.55 -23.61 -11.98
C CYS A 38 28.36 -23.57 -10.46
N GLU A 39 28.15 -22.39 -9.90
CA GLU A 39 27.90 -22.21 -8.47
C GLU A 39 26.57 -22.87 -8.03
N MET A 40 25.47 -22.62 -8.76
CA MET A 40 24.19 -23.29 -8.53
C MET A 40 24.29 -24.82 -8.63
N ALA A 41 25.07 -25.34 -9.59
CA ALA A 41 25.31 -26.78 -9.72
C ALA A 41 26.07 -27.34 -8.51
N ALA A 42 27.10 -26.63 -8.02
CA ALA A 42 27.85 -27.03 -6.82
C ALA A 42 26.96 -27.04 -5.56
N MET A 43 26.10 -26.03 -5.40
CA MET A 43 25.14 -25.99 -4.29
C MET A 43 24.12 -27.12 -4.35
N ARG A 44 23.60 -27.45 -5.54
CA ARG A 44 22.70 -28.61 -5.71
C ARG A 44 23.37 -29.90 -5.26
N LEU A 45 24.60 -30.15 -5.71
CA LEU A 45 25.38 -31.32 -5.29
C LEU A 45 25.57 -31.37 -3.76
N ALA A 46 25.86 -30.23 -3.13
CA ALA A 46 26.00 -30.16 -1.68
C ALA A 46 24.68 -30.45 -0.94
N VAL A 47 23.57 -29.86 -1.39
CA VAL A 47 22.23 -30.09 -0.82
C VAL A 47 21.82 -31.56 -0.99
N ASP A 48 22.07 -32.14 -2.16
CA ASP A 48 21.75 -33.54 -2.43
C ASP A 48 22.60 -34.48 -1.55
N ALA A 49 23.89 -34.22 -1.40
CA ALA A 49 24.75 -34.97 -0.48
C ALA A 49 24.27 -34.87 0.98
N CYS A 50 23.85 -33.69 1.42
CA CYS A 50 23.24 -33.50 2.74
C CYS A 50 21.93 -34.28 2.86
N ARG A 51 21.06 -34.24 1.86
CA ARG A 51 19.80 -35.01 1.85
C ARG A 51 20.05 -36.50 1.93
N ASP A 52 21.02 -37.01 1.18
CA ASP A 52 21.37 -38.43 1.21
C ASP A 52 21.97 -38.86 2.55
N THR A 53 22.75 -38.00 3.20
CA THR A 53 23.31 -38.26 4.53
C THR A 53 22.23 -38.18 5.63
N LEU A 54 21.31 -37.22 5.52
CA LEU A 54 20.21 -37.00 6.45
C LEU A 54 18.97 -37.85 6.14
N ARG A 55 19.04 -38.73 5.13
CA ARG A 55 18.02 -39.75 4.89
C ARG A 55 18.05 -40.74 6.05
N HIS A 56 17.28 -40.42 7.07
CA HIS A 56 16.90 -41.40 8.06
C HIS A 56 16.09 -42.50 7.36
N PRO A 57 16.28 -43.78 7.72
CA PRO A 57 15.38 -44.83 7.27
C PRO A 57 13.96 -44.39 7.58
N ASN A 58 13.10 -44.39 6.56
CA ASN A 58 11.70 -43.99 6.73
C ASN A 58 11.14 -44.80 7.91
N PRO A 59 10.62 -44.17 8.98
CA PRO A 59 10.11 -44.91 10.12
C PRO A 59 9.08 -45.92 9.61
N THR A 60 9.43 -47.20 9.69
CA THR A 60 8.60 -48.31 9.21
C THR A 60 7.29 -48.38 9.98
N ASP A 61 7.30 -47.90 11.22
CA ASP A 61 6.13 -47.84 12.08
C ASP A 61 5.49 -46.45 12.09
N ARG A 62 4.18 -46.42 11.81
CA ARG A 62 3.26 -45.29 12.02
C ARG A 62 3.42 -44.07 11.12
N PHE A 63 4.30 -44.08 10.12
CA PHE A 63 4.40 -42.97 9.17
C PHE A 63 3.07 -42.68 8.45
N GLU A 64 2.39 -43.72 7.96
CA GLU A 64 1.07 -43.57 7.33
C GLU A 64 0.03 -42.99 8.29
N SER A 65 0.02 -43.45 9.55
CA SER A 65 -0.88 -42.93 10.58
C SER A 65 -0.62 -41.45 10.88
N LEU A 66 0.66 -41.03 10.91
CA LEU A 66 1.05 -39.64 11.12
C LEU A 66 0.67 -38.77 9.91
N MET A 67 0.88 -39.25 8.68
CA MET A 67 0.44 -38.57 7.46
C MET A 67 -1.09 -38.40 7.41
N ASP A 68 -1.84 -39.44 7.77
CA ASP A 68 -3.29 -39.38 7.92
C ASP A 68 -3.72 -38.34 8.96
N MET A 69 -3.02 -38.26 10.09
CA MET A 69 -3.28 -37.24 11.10
C MET A 69 -3.04 -35.83 10.58
N ILE A 70 -1.95 -35.61 9.83
CA ILE A 70 -1.62 -34.32 9.21
C ILE A 70 -2.71 -33.94 8.20
N HIS A 71 -3.06 -34.84 7.28
CA HIS A 71 -4.09 -34.60 6.26
C HIS A 71 -5.46 -34.33 6.88
N ARG A 72 -5.84 -35.06 7.94
CA ARG A 72 -7.08 -34.81 8.70
C ARG A 72 -7.08 -33.44 9.40
N ARG A 73 -5.92 -32.97 9.85
CA ARG A 73 -5.79 -31.65 10.50
C ARG A 73 -5.89 -30.53 9.47
N GLU A 74 -5.20 -30.66 8.34
CA GLU A 74 -5.22 -29.67 7.26
C GLU A 74 -6.60 -29.54 6.62
N SER A 75 -7.25 -30.67 6.31
CA SER A 75 -8.63 -30.67 5.78
C SER A 75 -9.62 -29.99 6.73
N LYS A 76 -9.50 -30.20 8.04
CA LYS A 76 -10.30 -29.47 9.05
C LYS A 76 -10.02 -27.97 9.05
N VAL A 77 -8.77 -27.54 8.87
CA VAL A 77 -8.41 -26.11 8.78
C VAL A 77 -9.00 -25.46 7.52
N HIS A 78 -8.96 -26.16 6.39
CA HIS A 78 -9.56 -25.68 5.14
C HIS A 78 -11.08 -25.57 5.25
N LEU A 79 -11.75 -26.54 5.88
CA LEU A 79 -13.19 -26.50 6.13
C LEU A 79 -13.56 -25.38 7.11
N ALA A 80 -12.80 -25.19 8.20
CA ALA A 80 -13.03 -24.12 9.16
C ALA A 80 -12.84 -22.71 8.56
N LYS A 81 -11.88 -22.54 7.63
CA LYS A 81 -11.72 -21.30 6.87
C LYS A 81 -12.90 -21.06 5.91
N ARG A 82 -13.43 -22.12 5.29
CA ARG A 82 -14.60 -22.01 4.39
C ARG A 82 -15.91 -21.72 5.12
N VAL A 83 -16.05 -22.15 6.37
CA VAL A 83 -17.25 -21.87 7.20
C VAL A 83 -17.17 -20.50 7.89
N ARG A 84 -16.00 -19.84 7.88
CA ARG A 84 -15.84 -18.44 8.31
C ARG A 84 -16.21 -17.42 7.23
N VAL A 85 -17.16 -17.75 6.34
CA VAL A 85 -17.82 -16.71 5.54
C VAL A 85 -18.48 -15.75 6.52
N LYS A 86 -17.95 -14.53 6.52
CA LYS A 86 -18.26 -13.46 7.47
C LYS A 86 -19.77 -13.31 7.61
N ARG A 87 -20.22 -13.34 8.87
CA ARG A 87 -21.61 -13.05 9.27
C ARG A 87 -22.16 -11.88 8.44
N PRO A 88 -23.20 -12.07 7.60
CA PRO A 88 -23.70 -11.05 6.66
C PRO A 88 -24.19 -9.78 7.37
N ARG A 89 -24.41 -9.83 8.69
CA ARG A 89 -24.79 -8.68 9.52
C ARG A 89 -23.85 -7.47 9.40
N LEU A 90 -22.55 -7.68 9.21
CA LEU A 90 -21.59 -6.57 9.07
C LEU A 90 -21.53 -5.98 7.65
N VAL A 91 -21.97 -6.73 6.64
CA VAL A 91 -22.05 -6.23 5.25
C VAL A 91 -23.34 -5.41 5.08
N LEU A 92 -24.44 -5.87 5.66
CA LEU A 92 -25.71 -5.12 5.66
C LEU A 92 -25.61 -3.77 6.38
N SER A 93 -24.89 -3.68 7.50
CA SER A 93 -24.75 -2.40 8.21
C SER A 93 -23.99 -1.35 7.39
N ARG A 94 -22.97 -1.76 6.63
CA ARG A 94 -22.21 -0.84 5.77
C ARG A 94 -23.02 -0.35 4.57
N LEU A 95 -23.86 -1.21 3.98
CA LEU A 95 -24.76 -0.82 2.90
C LEU A 95 -25.84 0.17 3.39
N ALA A 96 -26.36 -0.03 4.60
CA ALA A 96 -27.35 0.89 5.18
C ALA A 96 -26.78 2.31 5.40
N VAL A 97 -25.53 2.42 5.89
CA VAL A 97 -24.86 3.72 6.09
C VAL A 97 -24.61 4.42 4.75
N ALA A 98 -24.16 3.69 3.72
CA ALA A 98 -23.95 4.25 2.39
C ALA A 98 -25.27 4.76 1.77
N ALA A 99 -26.37 4.01 1.91
CA ALA A 99 -27.68 4.42 1.43
C ALA A 99 -28.18 5.68 2.17
N ALA A 100 -28.01 5.76 3.50
CA ALA A 100 -28.40 6.94 4.28
C ALA A 100 -27.64 8.20 3.86
N LEU A 101 -26.33 8.09 3.56
CA LEU A 101 -25.52 9.18 3.04
C LEU A 101 -26.03 9.68 1.68
N LEU A 102 -26.35 8.76 0.75
CA LEU A 102 -26.88 9.14 -0.57
C LEU A 102 -28.24 9.83 -0.46
N ILE A 103 -29.12 9.37 0.43
CA ILE A 103 -30.43 9.98 0.67
C ILE A 103 -30.27 11.39 1.26
N GLY A 104 -29.34 11.58 2.22
CA GLY A 104 -29.06 12.91 2.80
C GLY A 104 -28.49 13.92 1.78
N VAL A 105 -27.62 13.47 0.88
CA VAL A 105 -27.09 14.31 -0.20
C VAL A 105 -28.19 14.65 -1.21
N ALA A 106 -29.02 13.69 -1.59
CA ALA A 106 -30.11 13.92 -2.53
C ALA A 106 -31.19 14.88 -1.97
N SER A 107 -31.49 14.79 -0.67
CA SER A 107 -32.52 15.64 -0.03
C SER A 107 -32.06 17.08 0.25
N SER A 108 -30.76 17.32 0.38
CA SER A 108 -30.20 18.67 0.60
C SER A 108 -30.11 19.53 -0.67
N MET A 109 -30.04 18.91 -1.85
CA MET A 109 -29.98 19.62 -3.14
C MET A 109 -31.11 20.63 -3.39
N PRO A 110 -32.41 20.32 -3.15
CA PRO A 110 -33.49 21.28 -3.33
C PRO A 110 -33.40 22.47 -2.35
N LEU A 111 -32.90 22.27 -1.12
CA LEU A 111 -32.67 23.35 -0.16
C LEU A 111 -31.62 24.34 -0.69
N VAL A 112 -30.51 23.83 -1.23
CA VAL A 112 -29.45 24.67 -1.80
C VAL A 112 -29.96 25.46 -3.02
N ARG A 113 -30.81 24.84 -3.85
CA ARG A 113 -31.45 25.54 -4.98
C ARG A 113 -32.40 26.65 -4.51
N HIS A 114 -33.13 26.45 -3.41
CA HIS A 114 -33.97 27.48 -2.82
C HIS A 114 -33.16 28.63 -2.20
N ALA A 115 -32.08 28.31 -1.49
CA ALA A 115 -31.19 29.32 -0.91
C ALA A 115 -30.56 30.22 -2.00
N LYS A 116 -30.14 29.64 -3.14
CA LYS A 116 -29.60 30.40 -4.26
C LYS A 116 -30.59 31.41 -4.83
N ARG A 117 -31.85 31.01 -5.03
CA ARG A 117 -32.91 31.92 -5.50
C ARG A 117 -33.14 33.09 -4.55
N PHE A 118 -33.06 32.85 -3.24
CA PHE A 118 -33.16 33.92 -2.25
C PHE A 118 -31.97 34.89 -2.32
N THR A 119 -30.74 34.38 -2.49
CA THR A 119 -29.55 35.25 -2.60
C THR A 119 -29.51 36.05 -3.90
N GLU A 120 -30.02 35.50 -5.00
CA GLU A 120 -30.14 36.23 -6.27
C GLU A 120 -31.12 37.40 -6.14
N GLY A 121 -32.26 37.19 -5.47
CA GLY A 121 -33.22 38.28 -5.18
C GLY A 121 -32.65 39.37 -4.27
N VAL A 122 -31.84 39.01 -3.27
CA VAL A 122 -31.17 40.01 -2.40
C VAL A 122 -30.11 40.79 -3.17
N ARG A 123 -29.37 40.16 -4.08
CA ARG A 123 -28.36 40.81 -4.91
C ARG A 123 -28.96 41.83 -5.88
N GLU A 124 -30.15 41.55 -6.40
CA GLU A 124 -30.88 42.48 -7.27
C GLU A 124 -31.39 43.70 -6.49
N SER A 125 -31.84 43.50 -5.24
CA SER A 125 -32.20 44.59 -4.32
C SER A 125 -31.02 45.43 -3.83
N THR A 126 -29.82 44.84 -3.66
CA THR A 126 -28.63 45.61 -3.26
C THR A 126 -27.93 46.30 -4.44
N ALA A 127 -28.16 45.86 -5.67
CA ALA A 127 -27.67 46.56 -6.87
C ALA A 127 -28.35 47.93 -7.10
N ALA A 128 -29.50 48.18 -6.46
CA ALA A 128 -30.19 49.47 -6.49
C ALA A 128 -29.76 50.43 -5.36
N VAL A 129 -28.88 50.00 -4.45
CA VAL A 129 -28.30 50.86 -3.43
C VAL A 129 -27.02 51.43 -4.01
N ASP A 130 -27.07 52.69 -4.44
CA ASP A 130 -25.91 53.44 -4.94
C ASP A 130 -24.72 53.29 -3.98
N VAL A 131 -23.60 52.87 -4.56
CA VAL A 131 -22.32 52.68 -3.90
C VAL A 131 -21.88 54.00 -3.27
N ILE A 132 -21.98 54.10 -1.95
CA ILE A 132 -21.30 55.12 -1.17
C ILE A 132 -19.79 54.94 -1.43
N PRO A 133 -19.05 55.99 -1.84
CA PRO A 133 -17.66 55.88 -2.20
C PRO A 133 -16.81 55.33 -1.05
N ASP A 134 -15.91 54.45 -1.49
CA ASP A 134 -14.97 53.59 -0.79
C ASP A 134 -13.98 54.38 0.10
N GLU A 135 -14.33 54.61 1.36
CA GLU A 135 -13.33 54.80 2.42
C GLU A 135 -12.97 53.42 2.99
N ALA A 136 -12.00 52.75 2.34
CA ALA A 136 -11.52 51.45 2.76
C ALA A 136 -11.04 51.46 4.22
N PRO A 137 -11.64 50.65 5.13
CA PRO A 137 -11.11 50.51 6.47
C PRO A 137 -9.77 49.77 6.44
N VAL A 138 -8.71 50.47 6.88
CA VAL A 138 -7.29 50.08 6.93
C VAL A 138 -6.98 48.81 7.77
N ILE A 139 -7.99 48.03 8.17
CA ILE A 139 -7.84 46.94 9.14
C ILE A 139 -7.38 45.61 8.49
N ALA A 140 -7.37 45.48 7.16
CA ALA A 140 -7.12 44.19 6.51
C ALA A 140 -5.63 43.76 6.38
N MET A 141 -4.65 44.65 6.58
CA MET A 141 -3.24 44.29 6.34
C MET A 141 -2.59 43.43 7.44
N SER A 142 -3.09 43.44 8.68
CA SER A 142 -2.49 42.66 9.78
C SER A 142 -2.79 41.16 9.73
N PHE A 143 -3.86 40.75 9.05
CA PHE A 143 -4.25 39.34 8.94
C PHE A 143 -3.51 38.57 7.84
N VAL A 144 -3.02 39.26 6.81
CA VAL A 144 -2.31 38.61 5.69
C VAL A 144 -0.91 38.17 6.12
N HIS A 145 -0.20 38.96 6.93
CA HIS A 145 1.12 38.56 7.45
C HIS A 145 1.04 37.39 8.44
N ARG A 146 0.01 37.33 9.29
CA ARG A 146 -0.13 36.26 10.29
C ARG A 146 -0.31 34.86 9.68
N LYS A 147 -0.93 34.75 8.49
CA LYS A 147 -1.10 33.44 7.83
C LYS A 147 0.20 32.89 7.25
N ALA A 148 1.09 33.76 6.78
CA ALA A 148 2.38 33.34 6.23
C ALA A 148 3.26 32.71 7.32
N ASP A 149 3.27 33.31 8.52
CA ASP A 149 4.08 32.82 9.64
C ASP A 149 3.57 31.48 10.20
N VAL A 150 2.25 31.30 10.29
CA VAL A 150 1.65 30.04 10.76
C VAL A 150 1.93 28.88 9.81
N ASN A 151 1.90 29.12 8.50
CA ASN A 151 2.19 28.09 7.50
C ASN A 151 3.68 27.66 7.54
N LYS A 152 4.59 28.62 7.75
CA LYS A 152 6.03 28.34 7.91
C LYS A 152 6.29 27.49 9.16
N ALA A 153 5.68 27.83 10.30
CA ALA A 153 5.83 27.06 11.54
C ALA A 153 5.26 25.64 11.42
N TYR A 154 4.13 25.46 10.73
CA TYR A 154 3.53 24.14 10.53
C TYR A 154 4.43 23.21 9.72
N ARG A 155 5.00 23.68 8.60
CA ARG A 155 5.92 22.89 7.77
C ARG A 155 7.17 22.45 8.52
N GLN A 156 7.70 23.32 9.37
CA GLN A 156 8.87 23.01 10.20
C GLN A 156 8.56 21.92 11.25
N ALA A 157 7.34 21.88 11.78
CA ALA A 157 6.92 20.86 12.75
C ALA A 157 6.71 19.47 12.14
N ILE A 158 6.35 19.38 10.85
CA ILE A 158 6.09 18.11 10.16
C ILE A 158 7.32 17.55 9.41
N GLY A 159 8.47 18.24 9.48
CA GLY A 159 9.72 17.78 8.87
C GLY A 159 9.70 17.79 7.34
N GLU A 160 8.84 18.59 6.71
CA GLU A 160 8.87 18.75 5.25
C GLU A 160 10.11 19.59 4.86
N PRO A 161 11.02 19.06 4.03
CA PRO A 161 12.14 19.83 3.51
C PRO A 161 11.61 21.02 2.72
N GLY A 162 12.12 22.21 3.01
CA GLY A 162 11.71 23.44 2.35
C GLY A 162 11.95 23.36 0.82
N PRO A 163 11.14 24.05 0.01
CA PRO A 163 11.35 24.10 -1.43
C PRO A 163 12.62 24.89 -1.73
N GLY A 164 13.77 24.21 -1.87
CA GLY A 164 15.00 24.87 -2.33
C GLY A 164 16.35 24.23 -1.99
N GLU A 165 16.45 23.08 -1.31
CA GLU A 165 17.75 22.39 -1.18
C GLU A 165 17.90 21.34 -2.28
N ASP A 166 18.19 21.82 -3.50
CA ASP A 166 18.70 21.00 -4.58
C ASP A 166 20.11 20.51 -4.19
N THR A 167 20.18 19.25 -3.78
CA THR A 167 21.43 18.57 -3.45
C THR A 167 22.24 18.38 -4.73
N VAL A 168 23.29 19.18 -4.87
CA VAL A 168 24.34 19.02 -5.88
C VAL A 168 25.06 17.70 -5.60
N HIS A 169 24.75 16.67 -6.37
CA HIS A 169 25.53 15.42 -6.41
C HIS A 169 26.82 15.67 -7.19
N ASP A 170 27.94 15.73 -6.46
CA ASP A 170 29.30 15.83 -6.98
C ASP A 170 29.76 14.44 -7.45
N ASP A 171 29.51 14.11 -8.73
CA ASP A 171 30.07 12.94 -9.39
C ASP A 171 31.55 13.19 -9.73
N ARG A 172 32.44 12.86 -8.78
CA ARG A 172 33.88 12.69 -9.05
C ARG A 172 34.22 11.21 -9.19
N ILE A 173 34.30 10.78 -10.44
CA ILE A 173 34.87 9.52 -10.90
C ILE A 173 36.41 9.62 -10.83
N VAL A 174 37.05 8.68 -10.13
CA VAL A 174 38.47 8.30 -10.32
C VAL A 174 38.54 6.79 -10.46
#